data_AF-A0A955GH15-F1
#
_entry.id   AF-A0A955GH15-F1
#
_cell.length_a   1.000
_cell.length_b   1.000
_cell.length_c   1.000
_cell.angle_alpha   90.00
_cell.angle_beta   90.00
_cell.angle_gamma   90.00
#
_symmetry.space_group_name_H-M   'P 1'
#
loop_
_entity.id
_entity.type
_entity.pdbx_description
1 polymer ?
#
loop_
_entity_poly.entity_id
_entity_poly.type
_entity_poly.pdbx_seq_one_letter_code
_entity_poly.pdbx_strand_id
1 'polypeptide(L)'
;KMAHQKSNDTDQSKPLLDKNGKFAKGNIPPAGFNKHPENRNPGGWVKSDTPRFKLEQMMKLSEPDLRKIAEDKDAPLFERKLATAINKGQWREIKEMIQEVYGKPQENIDLTSKGDKLNVALVEFVDGDNKDTSKDSK
;
A
#
# COMPACT_ATOMS: atom_id res chain seq x y z
N LYS A 1 46.84 -1.53 -14.91
CA LYS A 1 45.61 -1.68 -15.72
C LYS A 1 44.45 -1.14 -14.90
N MET A 2 44.01 0.11 -15.13
CA MET A 2 42.80 0.64 -14.49
C MET A 2 41.69 0.65 -15.55
N ALA A 3 40.62 -0.10 -15.30
CA ALA A 3 39.45 -0.16 -16.15
C ALA A 3 38.59 1.09 -15.92
N HIS A 4 38.45 1.93 -16.95
CA HIS A 4 37.43 2.97 -16.97
C HIS A 4 36.07 2.31 -17.21
N GLN A 5 35.20 2.43 -16.22
CA GLN A 5 33.80 2.04 -16.28
C GLN A 5 33.08 3.03 -17.22
N LYS A 6 32.75 2.60 -18.45
CA LYS A 6 31.91 3.37 -19.36
C LYS A 6 30.51 3.42 -18.77
N SER A 7 30.02 4.60 -18.42
CA SER A 7 28.60 4.81 -18.16
C SER A 7 27.84 4.55 -19.46
N ASN A 8 26.96 3.56 -19.45
CA ASN A 8 26.00 3.35 -20.53
C ASN A 8 24.88 4.38 -20.39
N ASP A 9 25.20 5.65 -20.63
CA ASP A 9 24.18 6.64 -20.94
C ASP A 9 23.83 6.48 -22.42
N THR A 10 22.62 6.01 -22.71
CA THR A 10 22.03 6.10 -24.05
C THR A 10 21.82 7.58 -24.37
N ASP A 11 22.87 8.20 -24.89
CA ASP A 11 23.03 9.64 -25.08
C ASP A 11 22.28 10.18 -26.31
N GLN A 12 21.02 9.76 -26.46
CA GLN A 12 20.21 10.04 -27.66
C GLN A 12 19.55 11.43 -27.62
N SER A 13 19.61 12.13 -26.48
CA SER A 13 18.93 13.41 -26.27
C SER A 13 19.86 14.61 -26.08
N LYS A 14 21.14 14.44 -25.73
CA LYS A 14 22.07 15.59 -25.56
C LYS A 14 22.15 16.55 -26.75
N PRO A 15 22.11 16.14 -28.03
CA PRO A 15 22.12 17.09 -29.14
C PRO A 15 20.81 17.88 -29.29
N LEU A 16 19.76 17.51 -28.55
CA LEU A 16 18.42 18.09 -28.66
C LEU A 16 18.05 19.00 -27.48
N LEU A 17 18.90 19.06 -26.45
CA LEU A 17 18.70 19.84 -25.23
C LEU A 17 19.39 21.21 -25.33
N ASP A 18 18.77 22.24 -24.77
CA ASP A 18 19.32 23.57 -24.58
C ASP A 18 20.33 23.59 -23.41
N LYS A 19 21.00 24.73 -23.24
CA LYS A 19 21.97 24.97 -22.15
C LYS A 19 21.43 24.78 -20.73
N ASN A 20 20.11 24.69 -20.57
CA ASN A 20 19.42 24.48 -19.31
C ASN A 20 18.94 23.03 -19.14
N GLY A 21 19.30 22.13 -20.06
CA GLY A 21 18.90 20.72 -20.04
C GLY A 21 17.45 20.47 -20.42
N LYS A 22 16.77 21.43 -21.07
CA LYS A 22 15.41 21.27 -21.62
C LYS A 22 15.47 21.05 -23.12
N PHE A 23 14.49 20.41 -23.74
CA PHE A 23 14.48 20.32 -25.21
C PHE A 23 14.41 21.73 -25.84
N ALA A 24 15.35 22.02 -26.75
CA ALA A 24 15.39 23.30 -27.45
C ALA A 24 14.07 23.52 -28.22
N LYS A 25 13.61 24.77 -28.33
CA LYS A 25 12.32 25.09 -28.99
C LYS A 25 12.30 24.55 -30.42
N GLY A 26 11.43 23.56 -30.68
CA GLY A 26 11.32 22.87 -31.99
C GLY A 26 11.93 21.47 -32.02
N ASN A 27 12.75 21.10 -31.03
CA ASN A 27 13.24 19.73 -30.87
C ASN A 27 12.24 18.89 -30.07
N ILE A 28 11.67 17.89 -30.72
CA ILE A 28 10.80 16.91 -30.08
C ILE A 28 11.67 15.74 -29.61
N PRO A 29 11.54 15.28 -28.36
CA PRO A 29 12.25 14.09 -27.90
C PRO A 29 12.05 12.91 -28.87
N PRO A 30 13.12 12.17 -29.21
CA PRO A 30 13.04 11.06 -30.15
C PRO A 30 12.19 9.89 -29.61
N ALA A 31 12.00 9.82 -28.29
CA ALA A 31 11.02 8.98 -27.62
C ALA A 31 10.26 9.84 -26.59
N GLY A 32 8.94 9.89 -26.70
CA GLY A 32 8.10 10.68 -25.79
C GLY A 32 6.62 10.38 -25.99
N PHE A 33 5.80 10.79 -25.01
CA PHE A 33 4.34 10.58 -24.93
C PHE A 33 3.53 11.11 -26.13
N ASN A 34 4.18 11.71 -27.13
CA ASN A 34 3.60 12.28 -28.34
C ASN A 34 3.82 11.41 -29.59
N LYS A 35 4.79 10.48 -29.59
CA LYS A 35 5.11 9.64 -30.76
C LYS A 35 4.24 8.38 -30.85
N HIS A 36 3.85 7.84 -29.71
CA HIS A 36 3.00 6.65 -29.61
C HIS A 36 1.86 6.90 -28.62
N PRO A 37 0.89 7.77 -28.95
CA PRO A 37 -0.29 7.98 -28.11
C PRO A 37 -1.09 6.69 -27.85
N GLU A 38 -1.04 5.73 -28.77
CA GLU A 38 -1.62 4.39 -28.65
C GLU A 38 -1.00 3.53 -27.54
N ASN A 39 0.26 3.79 -27.17
CA ASN A 39 0.95 3.12 -26.06
C ASN A 39 0.63 3.76 -24.71
N ARG A 40 -0.22 4.80 -24.68
CA ARG A 40 -0.79 5.30 -23.41
C ARG A 40 -1.78 4.25 -22.92
N ASN A 41 -1.33 3.42 -21.98
CA ASN A 41 -2.21 2.49 -21.30
C ASN A 41 -3.40 3.29 -20.71
N PRO A 42 -4.66 2.91 -20.97
CA PRO A 42 -5.82 3.51 -20.31
C PRO A 42 -5.84 3.27 -18.79
N GLY A 43 -4.86 2.54 -18.24
CA GLY A 43 -4.65 2.21 -16.82
C GLY A 43 -4.43 3.39 -15.86
N GLY A 44 -5.05 4.53 -16.13
CA GLY A 44 -5.31 5.51 -15.11
C GLY A 44 -6.13 4.89 -13.98
N TRP A 45 -5.85 5.30 -12.76
CA TRP A 45 -6.63 4.87 -11.60
C TRP A 45 -8.08 5.34 -11.75
N VAL A 46 -9.00 4.39 -11.87
CA VAL A 46 -10.44 4.69 -11.98
C VAL A 46 -11.07 4.59 -10.60
N LYS A 47 -11.66 5.69 -10.12
CA LYS A 47 -12.29 5.74 -8.79
C LYS A 47 -13.39 4.69 -8.64
N SER A 48 -14.15 4.41 -9.70
CA SER A 48 -15.25 3.42 -9.69
C SER A 48 -14.79 2.00 -9.36
N ASP A 49 -13.54 1.69 -9.67
CA ASP A 49 -13.01 0.34 -9.52
C ASP A 49 -12.47 0.09 -8.10
N THR A 50 -12.44 1.14 -7.28
CA THR A 50 -11.92 1.06 -5.91
C THR A 50 -12.90 0.33 -4.98
N PRO A 51 -12.41 -0.50 -4.04
CA PRO A 51 -13.25 -1.15 -3.03
C PRO A 51 -14.09 -0.16 -2.22
N ARG A 52 -13.50 1.00 -1.90
CA ARG A 52 -14.17 2.10 -1.20
C ARG A 52 -15.39 2.63 -1.96
N PHE A 53 -15.22 2.96 -3.24
CA PHE A 53 -16.32 3.49 -4.03
C PHE A 53 -17.48 2.48 -4.08
N LYS A 54 -17.17 1.21 -4.33
CA LYS A 54 -18.16 0.13 -4.41
C LYS A 54 -18.93 -0.03 -3.09
N LEU A 55 -18.21 -0.05 -1.97
CA LEU A 55 -18.81 -0.13 -0.64
C LEU A 55 -19.76 1.05 -0.37
N GLU A 56 -19.33 2.28 -0.67
CA GLU A 56 -20.15 3.49 -0.48
C GLU A 56 -21.40 3.49 -1.37
N GLN A 57 -21.34 2.93 -2.58
CA GLN A 57 -22.52 2.77 -3.43
C GLN A 57 -23.47 1.71 -2.86
N MET A 58 -22.96 0.56 -2.46
CA MET A 58 -23.78 -0.55 -1.96
C MET A 58 -24.52 -0.21 -0.66
N MET A 59 -23.91 0.59 0.21
CA MET A 59 -24.58 1.10 1.43
C MET A 59 -25.80 1.99 1.15
N LYS A 60 -25.94 2.54 -0.06
CA LYS A 60 -27.08 3.41 -0.45
C LYS A 60 -28.18 2.64 -1.17
N LEU A 61 -27.93 1.40 -1.55
CA LEU A 61 -28.89 0.58 -2.28
C LEU A 61 -30.03 0.13 -1.37
N SER A 62 -31.18 -0.08 -1.99
CA SER A 62 -32.33 -0.69 -1.33
C SER A 62 -32.09 -2.18 -1.11
N GLU A 63 -32.77 -2.77 -0.12
CA GLU A 63 -32.73 -4.22 0.13
C GLU A 63 -33.01 -5.08 -1.13
N PRO A 64 -34.03 -4.80 -1.96
CA PRO A 64 -34.27 -5.63 -3.16
C PRO A 64 -33.14 -5.52 -4.19
N ASP A 65 -32.46 -4.39 -4.31
CA ASP A 65 -31.34 -4.25 -5.25
C ASP A 65 -30.08 -4.97 -4.74
N LEU A 66 -29.85 -4.96 -3.42
CA LEU A 66 -28.80 -5.76 -2.81
C LEU A 66 -29.03 -7.25 -3.02
N ARG A 67 -30.27 -7.73 -2.95
CA ARG A 67 -30.59 -9.15 -3.22
C ARG A 67 -30.24 -9.54 -4.66
N LYS A 68 -30.58 -8.70 -5.64
CA LYS A 68 -30.21 -8.94 -7.05
C LYS A 68 -28.69 -9.11 -7.22
N ILE A 69 -27.90 -8.24 -6.59
CA ILE A 69 -26.43 -8.29 -6.66
C ILE A 69 -25.88 -9.55 -5.98
N ALA A 70 -26.47 -9.97 -4.85
CA ALA A 70 -26.03 -11.19 -4.17
C ALA A 70 -26.28 -12.47 -5.00
N GLU A 71 -27.38 -12.48 -5.76
CA GLU A 71 -27.80 -13.61 -6.60
C GLU A 71 -27.14 -13.63 -7.98
N ASP A 72 -26.65 -12.48 -8.46
CA ASP A 72 -25.88 -12.38 -9.69
C ASP A 72 -24.56 -13.15 -9.58
N LYS A 73 -24.34 -14.10 -10.49
CA LYS A 73 -23.13 -14.95 -10.52
C LYS A 73 -21.96 -14.27 -11.24
N ASP A 74 -22.26 -13.33 -12.12
CA ASP A 74 -21.26 -12.62 -12.93
C ASP A 74 -20.74 -11.38 -12.21
N ALA A 75 -21.46 -10.92 -11.17
CA ALA A 75 -21.01 -9.83 -10.31
C ALA A 75 -19.68 -10.17 -9.58
N PRO A 76 -18.81 -9.17 -9.35
CA PRO A 76 -17.57 -9.35 -8.62
C PRO A 76 -17.79 -9.97 -7.23
N LEU A 77 -16.89 -10.87 -6.84
CA LEU A 77 -16.99 -11.62 -5.58
C LEU A 77 -17.08 -10.72 -4.35
N PHE A 78 -16.38 -9.58 -4.35
CA PHE A 78 -16.44 -8.58 -3.28
C PHE A 78 -17.86 -8.00 -3.12
N GLU A 79 -18.48 -7.58 -4.23
CA GLU A 79 -19.82 -6.99 -4.24
C GLU A 79 -20.86 -8.01 -3.80
N ARG A 80 -20.79 -9.24 -4.31
CA ARG A 80 -21.68 -10.33 -3.90
C ARG A 80 -21.60 -10.64 -2.41
N LYS A 81 -20.38 -10.70 -1.85
CA LYS A 81 -20.17 -10.93 -0.41
C LYS A 81 -20.70 -9.78 0.43
N LEU A 82 -20.42 -8.54 0.04
CA LEU A 82 -20.89 -7.36 0.75
C LEU A 82 -22.43 -7.27 0.73
N ALA A 83 -23.05 -7.51 -0.43
CA ALA A 83 -24.51 -7.53 -0.57
C ALA A 83 -25.14 -8.59 0.32
N THR A 84 -24.55 -9.79 0.35
CA THR A 84 -25.01 -10.89 1.20
C THR A 84 -24.90 -10.53 2.69
N ALA A 85 -23.79 -9.93 3.10
CA ALA A 85 -23.54 -9.55 4.48
C ALA A 85 -24.52 -8.46 4.94
N ILE A 86 -24.78 -7.45 4.11
CA ILE A 86 -25.75 -6.38 4.39
C ILE A 86 -27.16 -6.97 4.51
N ASN A 87 -27.61 -7.77 3.53
CA ASN A 87 -28.94 -8.39 3.55
C ASN A 87 -29.17 -9.29 4.76
N LYS A 88 -28.13 -9.98 5.23
CA LYS A 88 -28.22 -10.89 6.40
C LYS A 88 -27.95 -10.19 7.73
N GLY A 89 -27.65 -8.89 7.75
CA GLY A 89 -27.30 -8.16 8.97
C GLY A 89 -26.02 -8.66 9.66
N GLN A 90 -25.05 -9.14 8.88
CA GLN A 90 -23.78 -9.70 9.37
C GLN A 90 -22.81 -8.58 9.76
N TRP A 91 -23.07 -7.95 10.92
CA TRP A 91 -22.37 -6.74 11.35
C TRP A 91 -20.86 -6.90 11.54
N ARG A 92 -20.40 -8.08 11.99
CA ARG A 92 -18.97 -8.34 12.17
C ARG A 92 -18.24 -8.33 10.83
N GLU A 93 -18.79 -9.04 9.86
CA GLU A 93 -18.25 -9.16 8.51
C GLU A 93 -18.27 -7.80 7.80
N ILE A 94 -19.34 -7.03 7.95
CA ILE A 94 -19.43 -5.65 7.45
C ILE A 94 -18.35 -4.76 8.08
N LYS A 95 -18.16 -4.85 9.39
CA LYS A 95 -17.12 -4.09 10.11
C LYS A 95 -15.72 -4.46 9.62
N GLU A 96 -15.41 -5.74 9.47
CA GLU A 96 -14.11 -6.20 8.97
C GLU A 96 -13.84 -5.71 7.54
N MET A 97 -14.84 -5.80 6.65
CA MET A 97 -14.73 -5.26 5.29
C MET A 97 -14.50 -3.74 5.27
N ILE A 98 -15.23 -2.99 6.11
CA ILE A 98 -15.02 -1.54 6.25
C ILE A 98 -13.60 -1.25 6.75
N GLN A 99 -13.10 -2.00 7.73
CA GLN A 99 -11.75 -1.79 8.28
C GLN A 99 -10.64 -2.14 7.29
N GLU A 100 -10.85 -3.11 6.40
CA GLU A 100 -9.92 -3.39 5.31
C GLU A 100 -9.86 -2.25 4.29
N VAL A 101 -11.00 -1.60 4.04
CA VAL A 101 -11.12 -0.51 3.06
C VAL A 101 -10.66 0.85 3.62
N TYR A 102 -11.03 1.17 4.85
CA TYR A 102 -10.77 2.49 5.48
C TYR A 102 -9.62 2.47 6.49
N GLY A 103 -9.15 1.29 6.88
CA GLY A 103 -8.20 1.10 7.96
C GLY A 103 -8.87 0.76 9.29
N LYS A 104 -8.10 0.13 10.18
CA LYS A 104 -8.53 -0.14 11.55
C LYS A 104 -8.46 1.15 12.38
N PRO A 105 -9.40 1.35 13.33
CA PRO A 105 -9.27 2.44 14.29
C PRO A 105 -7.97 2.28 15.09
N GLN A 106 -7.37 3.39 15.49
CA GLN A 106 -6.16 3.38 16.31
C GLN A 106 -6.48 2.74 17.66
N GLU A 107 -5.82 1.63 17.98
CA GLU A 107 -5.94 0.96 19.27
C GLU A 107 -4.90 1.54 20.23
N ASN A 108 -5.36 2.20 21.29
CA ASN A 108 -4.49 2.57 22.41
C ASN A 108 -4.46 1.38 23.38
N ILE A 109 -3.40 0.59 23.31
CA ILE A 109 -3.16 -0.46 24.29
C ILE A 109 -2.59 0.21 25.53
N ASP A 110 -3.41 0.30 26.58
CA ASP A 110 -2.91 0.64 27.89
C ASP A 110 -2.08 -0.54 28.42
N LEU A 111 -0.75 -0.44 28.27
CA LEU A 111 0.19 -1.40 28.82
C LEU A 111 0.26 -1.27 30.35
N THR A 112 -0.29 -0.22 30.95
CA THR A 112 -0.32 -0.05 32.40
C THR A 112 -1.52 -0.77 33.01
N SER A 113 -1.45 -1.09 34.30
CA SER A 113 -2.63 -1.55 35.05
C SER A 113 -3.58 -0.37 35.28
N LYS A 114 -4.23 0.12 34.21
CA LYS A 114 -5.21 1.23 34.25
C LYS A 114 -4.64 2.54 34.82
N GLY A 115 -3.44 2.92 34.41
CA GLY A 115 -2.75 4.15 34.83
C GLY A 115 -1.68 3.99 35.92
N ASP A 116 -1.54 2.80 36.50
CA ASP A 116 -0.47 2.53 37.47
C ASP A 116 0.84 2.15 36.76
N LYS A 117 1.93 2.84 37.13
CA LYS A 117 3.29 2.57 36.63
C LYS A 117 3.55 1.06 36.60
N LEU A 118 3.89 0.55 35.43
CA LEU A 118 4.43 -0.79 35.29
C LEU A 118 5.69 -0.89 36.16
N ASN A 119 5.66 -1.72 37.19
CA ASN A 119 6.86 -2.27 37.79
C ASN A 119 7.42 -3.26 36.78
N VAL A 120 8.09 -2.75 35.74
CA VAL A 120 8.91 -3.58 34.87
C VAL A 120 10.00 -4.13 35.79
N ALA A 121 9.86 -5.39 36.19
CA ALA A 121 10.92 -6.07 36.92
C ALA A 121 12.15 -5.99 36.04
N LEU A 122 13.19 -5.29 36.52
CA LEU A 122 14.48 -5.29 35.87
C LEU A 122 14.97 -6.74 35.95
N VAL A 123 14.82 -7.49 34.87
CA VAL A 123 15.35 -8.85 34.79
C VAL A 123 16.84 -8.69 34.58
N GLU A 124 17.59 -8.82 35.67
CA GLU A 124 19.04 -8.99 35.60
C GLU A 124 19.29 -10.43 35.13
N PHE A 125 19.83 -10.56 33.92
CA PHE A 125 20.35 -11.83 33.45
C PHE A 125 21.62 -12.11 34.25
N VAL A 126 21.50 -12.92 35.29
CA VAL A 126 22.67 -13.52 35.92
C VAL A 126 23.19 -14.56 34.93
N ASP A 127 24.26 -14.22 34.21
CA ASP A 127 25.02 -15.18 33.46
C ASP A 127 25.54 -16.23 34.45
N GLY A 128 24.88 -17.38 34.46
CA GLY A 128 25.27 -18.54 35.24
C GLY A 128 26.68 -18.98 34.82
N ASP A 129 27.61 -18.86 35.76
CA ASP A 129 28.93 -19.47 35.78
C ASP A 129 29.75 -19.37 34.48
N ASN A 130 30.32 -18.20 34.21
CA ASN A 130 31.51 -18.13 33.35
C ASN A 130 32.78 -18.11 34.22
N LYS A 131 33.22 -19.30 34.62
CA LYS A 131 34.60 -19.52 35.08
C LYS A 131 35.52 -19.44 33.87
N ASP A 132 36.01 -18.25 33.55
CA ASP A 132 37.27 -18.13 32.84
C ASP A 132 38.16 -17.09 33.52
N THR A 133 39.06 -17.63 34.33
CA THR A 133 40.22 -16.93 34.85
C THR A 133 41.20 -16.65 33.71
N SER A 134 41.47 -15.39 33.43
CA SER A 134 42.80 -15.01 32.96
C SER A 134 43.21 -13.70 33.62
N LYS A 135 44.11 -13.84 34.61
CA LYS A 135 45.02 -12.77 35.00
C LYS A 135 45.76 -12.33 33.74
N ASP A 136 45.88 -11.03 33.52
CA ASP A 136 47.13 -10.51 33.00
C ASP A 136 47.43 -9.13 33.60
N SER A 137 48.52 -9.13 34.34
CA SER A 137 49.21 -8.00 34.94
C SER A 137 50.12 -7.33 33.92
N LYS A 138 50.06 -6.00 33.80
CA LYS A 138 51.23 -5.09 33.82
C LYS A 138 50.80 -3.64 33.90
#